data_AF-A0A316RWJ8-F1
#
_entry.id   AF-A0A316RWJ8-F1
#
_cell.length_a   1.000
_cell.length_b   1.000
_cell.length_c   1.000
_cell.angle_alpha   90.00
_cell.angle_beta   90.00
_cell.angle_gamma   90.00
#
_symmetry.space_group_name_H-M   'P 1'
#
loop_
_entity.id
_entity.type
_entity.pdbx_description
1 polymer ?
#
loop_
_entity_poly.entity_id
_entity_poly.type
_entity_poly.pdbx_seq_one_letter_code
_entity_poly.pdbx_strand_id
1 'polypeptide(L)'
;MTSALLNLRKQAGFKNAKDFAAAEGIAEATYARYESSPEKIPLKSAWQLADRFGVPIDVIVGRRAVDVASLRGRVQEAYEALSDRSRASLDDYLAFLAQRDEREAREREARERRRYDAVCYRLEQVFLAGLEEDDPNLFAFGTGERMRAAFEAYVNRRADELQEPDVRSTSAKQIMAAYDRAHSTSRNGDMLVRKSQ
;
A
#
# COMPACT_ATOMS: atom_id res chain seq x y z
N MET A 1 -41.53 -10.22 23.69
CA MET A 1 -41.40 -9.43 22.44
C MET A 1 -41.60 -10.37 21.28
N THR A 2 -42.50 -10.05 20.36
CA THR A 2 -42.74 -10.83 19.14
C THR A 2 -41.50 -10.74 18.25
N SER A 3 -40.92 -11.87 17.86
CA SER A 3 -39.68 -11.86 17.07
C SER A 3 -39.92 -11.33 15.66
N ALA A 4 -38.90 -10.68 15.09
CA ALA A 4 -38.95 -10.13 13.74
C ALA A 4 -39.32 -11.21 12.71
N LEU A 5 -38.76 -12.42 12.86
CA LEU A 5 -39.07 -13.58 12.03
C LEU A 5 -40.54 -14.00 12.09
N LEU A 6 -41.18 -13.96 13.26
CA LEU A 6 -42.60 -14.29 13.37
C LEU A 6 -43.49 -13.29 12.61
N ASN A 7 -43.12 -12.02 12.59
CA ASN A 7 -43.83 -11.00 11.81
C ASN A 7 -43.59 -11.20 10.30
N LEU A 8 -42.35 -11.45 9.89
CA LEU A 8 -42.00 -11.70 8.48
C LEU A 8 -42.70 -12.96 7.93
N ARG A 9 -42.75 -14.03 8.72
CA ARG A 9 -43.50 -15.24 8.35
C ARG A 9 -44.98 -14.97 8.12
N LYS A 10 -45.61 -14.20 9.01
CA LYS A 10 -47.03 -13.82 8.87
C LYS A 10 -47.25 -12.94 7.64
N GLN A 11 -46.35 -11.99 7.37
CA GLN A 11 -46.39 -11.17 6.16
C GLN A 11 -46.21 -11.99 4.88
N ALA A 12 -45.39 -13.05 4.93
CA ALA A 12 -45.26 -14.01 3.85
C ALA A 12 -46.47 -14.96 3.69
N GLY A 13 -47.51 -14.81 4.50
CA GLY A 13 -48.77 -15.55 4.37
C GLY A 13 -48.83 -16.87 5.14
N PHE A 14 -47.79 -17.22 5.90
CA PHE A 14 -47.74 -18.48 6.65
C PHE A 14 -48.33 -18.30 8.06
N LYS A 15 -49.37 -19.07 8.38
CA LYS A 15 -50.07 -18.98 9.66
C LYS A 15 -49.29 -19.60 10.82
N ASN A 16 -48.57 -20.68 10.57
CA ASN A 16 -47.80 -21.42 11.57
C ASN A 16 -46.32 -21.58 11.14
N ALA A 17 -45.45 -21.88 12.10
CA ALA A 17 -44.02 -22.11 11.88
C ALA A 17 -43.76 -23.40 11.08
N LYS A 18 -44.64 -24.40 11.24
CA LYS A 18 -44.57 -25.70 10.58
C LYS A 18 -44.67 -25.60 9.06
N ASP A 19 -45.66 -24.86 8.55
CA ASP A 19 -45.91 -24.71 7.12
C ASP A 19 -44.76 -23.97 6.44
N PHE A 20 -44.21 -22.95 7.12
CA PHE A 20 -43.03 -22.23 6.64
C PHE A 20 -41.79 -23.13 6.63
N ALA A 21 -41.53 -23.85 7.73
CA ALA A 21 -40.38 -24.73 7.85
C ALA A 21 -40.43 -25.86 6.80
N ALA A 22 -41.61 -26.43 6.54
CA ALA A 22 -41.81 -27.41 5.49
C ALA A 22 -41.56 -26.85 4.08
N ALA A 23 -42.00 -25.64 3.80
CA ALA A 23 -41.77 -24.97 2.52
C ALA A 23 -40.28 -24.67 2.26
N GLU A 24 -39.53 -24.33 3.30
CA GLU A 24 -38.10 -23.99 3.22
C GLU A 24 -37.17 -25.20 3.46
N GLY A 25 -37.72 -26.40 3.71
CA GLY A 25 -36.94 -27.60 3.98
C GLY A 25 -36.18 -27.59 5.31
N ILE A 26 -36.64 -26.79 6.28
CA ILE A 26 -36.06 -26.68 7.62
C ILE A 26 -36.88 -27.53 8.59
N ALA A 27 -36.25 -28.17 9.56
CA ALA A 27 -36.99 -28.84 10.63
C ALA A 27 -37.79 -27.82 11.47
N GLU A 28 -39.06 -28.12 11.75
CA GLU A 28 -39.97 -27.23 12.50
C GLU A 28 -39.36 -26.76 13.83
N ALA A 29 -38.77 -27.69 14.60
CA ALA A 29 -38.12 -27.37 15.88
C ALA A 29 -36.92 -26.43 15.72
N THR A 30 -36.22 -26.52 14.59
CA THR A 30 -35.08 -25.64 14.26
C THR A 30 -35.58 -24.24 13.92
N TYR A 31 -36.63 -24.13 13.10
CA TYR A 31 -37.21 -22.83 12.74
C TYR A 31 -37.87 -22.14 13.94
N ALA A 32 -38.58 -22.89 14.80
CA ALA A 32 -39.14 -22.36 16.03
C ALA A 32 -38.06 -21.81 16.99
N ARG A 33 -36.87 -22.43 17.03
CA ARG A 33 -35.71 -21.90 17.75
C ARG A 33 -35.17 -20.61 17.14
N TYR A 34 -35.22 -20.47 15.82
CA TYR A 34 -34.83 -19.23 15.16
C TYR A 34 -35.81 -18.09 15.48
N GLU A 35 -37.11 -18.38 15.53
CA GLU A 35 -38.12 -17.41 15.96
C GLU A 35 -37.94 -17.01 17.44
N SER A 36 -37.45 -17.88 18.32
CA SER A 36 -37.30 -17.56 19.75
C SER A 36 -35.93 -16.99 20.13
N SER A 37 -34.88 -17.34 19.40
CA SER A 37 -33.49 -16.91 19.64
C SER A 37 -32.80 -16.54 18.32
N PRO A 38 -33.18 -15.39 17.71
CA PRO A 38 -32.68 -14.98 16.41
C PRO A 38 -31.17 -14.71 16.38
N GLU A 39 -30.55 -14.42 17.53
CA GLU A 39 -29.10 -14.25 17.68
C GLU A 39 -28.29 -15.55 17.56
N LYS A 40 -28.95 -16.71 17.66
CA LYS A 40 -28.33 -18.04 17.58
C LYS A 40 -28.49 -18.71 16.21
N ILE A 41 -29.07 -18.00 15.24
CA ILE A 41 -29.24 -18.53 13.89
C ILE A 41 -27.85 -18.70 13.25
N PRO A 42 -27.50 -19.89 12.74
CA PRO A 42 -26.26 -20.06 11.99
C PRO A 42 -26.22 -19.10 10.79
N LEU A 43 -25.06 -18.48 10.54
CA LEU A 43 -24.92 -17.43 9.52
C LEU A 43 -25.48 -17.83 8.15
N LYS A 44 -25.23 -19.06 7.70
CA LYS A 44 -25.75 -19.60 6.43
C LYS A 44 -27.28 -19.58 6.38
N SER A 45 -27.94 -20.01 7.46
CA SER A 45 -29.40 -20.00 7.55
C SER A 45 -29.94 -18.56 7.63
N ALA A 46 -29.22 -17.67 8.32
CA ALA A 46 -29.61 -16.26 8.41
C ALA A 46 -29.58 -15.56 7.04
N TRP A 47 -28.56 -15.82 6.21
CA TRP A 47 -28.50 -15.32 4.82
C TRP A 47 -29.64 -15.85 3.97
N GLN A 48 -29.90 -17.16 4.01
CA GLN A 48 -30.99 -17.76 3.23
C GLN A 48 -32.35 -17.16 3.59
N LEU A 49 -32.62 -16.95 4.87
CA LEU A 49 -33.85 -16.30 5.33
C LEU A 49 -33.89 -14.82 4.92
N ALA A 50 -32.77 -14.09 5.01
CA ALA A 50 -32.67 -12.70 4.59
C ALA A 50 -32.99 -12.53 3.10
N ASP A 51 -32.38 -13.33 2.24
CA ASP A 51 -32.62 -13.34 0.79
C ASP A 51 -34.08 -13.71 0.48
N ARG A 52 -34.63 -14.70 1.20
CA ARG A 52 -36.01 -15.17 1.02
C ARG A 52 -37.06 -14.11 1.36
N PHE A 53 -36.84 -13.39 2.45
CA PHE A 53 -37.73 -12.32 2.90
C PHE A 53 -37.42 -10.96 2.24
N GLY A 54 -36.30 -10.85 1.53
CA GLY A 54 -35.87 -9.59 0.91
C GLY A 54 -35.50 -8.52 1.93
N VAL A 55 -34.99 -8.91 3.10
CA VAL A 55 -34.66 -8.00 4.20
C VAL A 55 -33.19 -8.12 4.59
N PRO A 56 -32.55 -7.07 5.13
CA PRO A 56 -31.18 -7.15 5.60
C PRO A 56 -31.04 -8.16 6.74
N ILE A 57 -29.90 -8.86 6.79
CA ILE A 57 -29.60 -9.90 7.79
C ILE A 57 -29.79 -9.41 9.22
N ASP A 58 -29.49 -8.13 9.50
CA ASP A 58 -29.67 -7.51 10.82
C ASP A 58 -31.11 -7.65 11.33
N VAL A 59 -32.11 -7.59 10.43
CA VAL A 59 -33.53 -7.77 10.78
C VAL A 59 -33.81 -9.23 11.17
N ILE A 60 -33.20 -10.19 10.48
CA ILE A 60 -33.37 -11.64 10.75
C ILE A 60 -32.78 -12.01 12.10
N VAL A 61 -31.57 -11.52 12.41
CA VAL A 61 -30.87 -11.82 13.66
C VAL A 61 -31.31 -10.93 14.83
N GLY A 62 -32.27 -10.02 14.60
CA GLY A 62 -32.79 -9.12 15.63
C GLY A 62 -31.81 -8.05 16.08
N ARG A 63 -30.79 -7.74 15.27
CA ARG A 63 -29.84 -6.65 15.51
C ARG A 63 -30.47 -5.33 15.10
N ARG A 64 -30.23 -4.28 15.90
CA ARG A 64 -30.66 -2.92 15.55
C ARG A 64 -29.99 -2.50 14.25
N ALA A 65 -30.78 -1.98 13.31
CA ALA A 65 -30.25 -1.39 12.09
C ALA A 65 -29.20 -0.33 12.46
N VAL A 66 -27.99 -0.48 11.92
CA VAL A 66 -26.94 0.51 12.06
C VAL A 66 -27.19 1.58 11.01
N ASP A 67 -27.34 2.83 11.44
CA ASP A 67 -27.39 3.95 10.50
C ASP A 67 -25.97 4.21 9.95
N VAL A 68 -25.68 3.56 8.82
CA VAL A 68 -24.42 3.74 8.10
C VAL A 68 -24.33 5.11 7.41
N ALA A 69 -25.43 5.86 7.28
CA ALA A 69 -25.38 7.22 6.74
C ALA A 69 -24.61 8.15 7.69
N SER A 70 -24.74 7.95 9.01
CA SER A 70 -23.97 8.69 10.02
C SER A 70 -22.45 8.46 9.96
N LEU A 71 -22.00 7.40 9.26
CA LEU A 71 -20.58 7.12 9.04
C LEU A 71 -20.03 7.85 7.81
N ARG A 72 -20.89 8.46 6.98
CA ARG A 72 -20.45 9.21 5.81
C ARG A 72 -19.81 10.51 6.28
N GLY A 73 -18.59 10.75 5.80
CA GLY A 73 -17.94 12.04 5.99
C GLY A 73 -18.53 13.08 5.06
N ARG A 74 -18.38 14.35 5.43
CA ARG A 74 -18.79 15.54 4.65
C ARG A 74 -18.39 15.53 3.16
N VAL A 75 -17.30 14.85 2.80
CA VAL A 75 -16.86 14.70 1.40
C VAL A 75 -17.73 13.70 0.62
N GLN A 76 -18.07 12.57 1.24
CA GLN A 76 -18.91 11.55 0.62
C GLN A 76 -20.33 12.06 0.40
N GLU A 77 -20.87 12.79 1.37
CA GLU A 77 -22.18 13.45 1.24
C GLU A 77 -22.19 14.46 0.09
N ALA A 78 -21.16 15.30 0.00
CA ALA A 78 -21.04 16.26 -1.09
C ALA A 78 -20.91 15.57 -2.46
N TYR A 79 -20.13 14.49 -2.55
CA TYR A 79 -19.97 13.72 -3.78
C TYR A 79 -21.28 13.05 -4.23
N GLU A 80 -22.00 12.42 -3.30
CA GLU A 80 -23.29 11.78 -3.57
C GLU A 80 -24.37 12.81 -3.96
N ALA A 81 -24.28 14.05 -3.46
CA ALA A 81 -25.18 15.13 -3.85
C ALA A 81 -24.93 15.67 -5.28
N LEU A 82 -23.78 15.36 -5.89
CA LEU A 82 -23.48 15.77 -7.27
C LEU A 82 -24.29 14.99 -8.31
N SER A 83 -24.50 15.62 -9.46
CA SER A 83 -24.97 14.92 -10.67
C SER A 83 -23.95 13.91 -11.16
N ASP A 84 -24.39 12.86 -11.86
CA ASP A 84 -23.48 11.83 -12.40
C ASP A 84 -22.41 12.43 -13.32
N ARG A 85 -22.76 13.46 -14.11
CA ARG A 85 -21.80 14.19 -14.95
C ARG A 85 -20.73 14.88 -14.11
N SER A 86 -21.14 15.56 -13.03
CA SER A 86 -20.21 16.26 -12.15
C SER A 86 -19.33 15.29 -11.36
N ARG A 87 -19.85 14.12 -10.97
CA ARG A 87 -19.05 13.05 -10.34
C ARG A 87 -17.98 12.53 -11.29
N ALA A 88 -18.35 12.20 -12.52
CA ALA A 88 -17.38 11.76 -13.53
C ALA A 88 -16.26 12.80 -13.74
N SER A 89 -16.61 14.08 -13.86
CA SER A 89 -15.61 15.14 -13.99
C SER A 89 -14.72 15.30 -12.74
N LEU A 90 -15.24 15.05 -11.54
CA LEU A 90 -14.45 15.06 -10.32
C LEU A 90 -13.50 13.85 -10.26
N ASP A 91 -13.95 12.68 -10.69
CA ASP A 91 -13.13 11.47 -10.77
C ASP A 91 -11.96 11.68 -11.76
N ASP A 92 -12.24 12.27 -12.93
CA ASP A 92 -11.22 12.64 -13.91
C ASP A 92 -10.19 13.62 -13.31
N TYR A 93 -10.66 14.60 -12.54
CA TYR A 93 -9.78 15.58 -11.90
C TYR A 93 -8.92 14.95 -10.80
N LEU A 94 -9.48 14.04 -10.00
CA LEU A 94 -8.74 13.29 -8.99
C LEU A 94 -7.66 12.41 -9.63
N ALA A 95 -7.98 11.74 -10.74
CA ALA A 95 -7.00 10.95 -11.50
C ALA A 95 -5.86 11.83 -12.03
N PHE A 96 -6.19 13.02 -12.55
CA PHE A 96 -5.20 13.99 -12.99
C PHE A 96 -4.28 14.45 -11.84
N LEU A 97 -4.84 14.77 -10.67
CA LEU A 97 -4.05 15.19 -9.50
C LEU A 97 -3.12 14.07 -9.03
N ALA A 98 -3.60 12.83 -8.96
CA ALA A 98 -2.78 11.68 -8.59
C ALA A 98 -1.60 11.50 -9.56
N GLN A 99 -1.85 11.57 -10.87
CA GLN A 99 -0.79 11.48 -11.88
C GLN A 99 0.21 12.63 -11.78
N ARG A 100 -0.27 13.85 -11.50
CA ARG A 100 0.59 15.02 -11.30
C ARG A 100 1.50 14.83 -10.10
N ASP A 101 0.95 14.40 -8.96
CA ASP A 101 1.72 14.19 -7.73
C ASP A 101 2.79 13.09 -7.91
N GLU A 102 2.46 12.01 -8.61
CA GLU A 102 3.43 10.99 -9.00
C GLU A 102 4.55 11.56 -9.87
N ARG A 103 4.21 12.38 -10.87
CA ARG A 103 5.21 12.99 -11.75
C ARG A 103 6.13 13.92 -10.94
N GLU A 104 5.55 14.77 -10.09
CA GLU A 104 6.34 15.66 -9.24
C GLU A 104 7.22 14.88 -8.26
N ALA A 105 6.74 13.75 -7.71
CA ALA A 105 7.54 12.86 -6.88
C ALA A 105 8.72 12.27 -7.66
N ARG A 106 8.49 11.75 -8.86
CA ARG A 106 9.54 11.23 -9.74
C ARG A 106 10.57 12.31 -10.11
N GLU A 107 10.11 13.53 -10.38
CA GLU A 107 11.00 14.65 -10.66
C GLU A 107 11.84 15.06 -9.45
N ARG A 108 11.25 15.09 -8.25
CA ARG A 108 11.98 15.34 -7.00
C ARG A 108 13.03 14.26 -6.77
N GLU A 109 12.67 12.99 -6.90
CA GLU A 109 13.63 11.87 -6.79
C GLU A 109 14.74 11.97 -7.84
N ALA A 110 14.42 12.28 -9.09
CA ALA A 110 15.43 12.41 -10.15
C ALA A 110 16.36 13.62 -9.95
N ARG A 111 15.86 14.71 -9.37
CA ARG A 111 16.70 15.86 -8.97
C ARG A 111 17.62 15.50 -7.82
N GLU A 112 17.09 14.82 -6.80
CA GLU A 112 17.86 14.41 -5.64
C GLU A 112 18.95 13.40 -6.03
N ARG A 113 18.61 12.41 -6.86
CA ARG A 113 19.57 11.45 -7.44
C ARG A 113 20.70 12.16 -8.17
N ARG A 114 20.39 13.07 -9.11
CA ARG A 114 21.41 13.84 -9.85
C ARG A 114 22.30 14.66 -8.94
N ARG A 115 21.76 15.22 -7.85
CA ARG A 115 22.55 15.94 -6.84
C ARG A 115 23.57 15.01 -6.19
N TYR A 116 23.16 13.83 -5.74
CA TYR A 116 24.08 12.89 -5.10
C TYR A 116 25.10 12.30 -6.08
N ASP A 117 24.70 12.03 -7.33
CA ASP A 117 25.62 11.58 -8.37
C ASP A 117 26.73 12.62 -8.62
N ALA A 118 26.38 13.91 -8.70
CA ALA A 118 27.35 15.00 -8.87
C ALA A 118 28.28 15.17 -7.65
N VAL A 119 27.75 15.05 -6.43
CA VAL A 119 28.56 15.11 -5.20
C VAL A 119 29.51 13.91 -5.13
N CYS A 120 29.01 12.70 -5.42
CA CYS A 120 29.82 11.48 -5.46
C CYS A 120 30.98 11.62 -6.45
N TYR A 121 30.71 12.04 -7.69
CA TYR A 121 31.74 12.23 -8.71
C TYR A 121 32.83 13.20 -8.23
N ARG A 122 32.45 14.35 -7.65
CA ARG A 122 33.43 15.32 -7.13
C ARG A 122 34.29 14.71 -6.02
N LEU A 123 33.67 14.02 -5.06
CA LEU A 123 34.40 13.41 -3.95
C LEU A 123 35.34 12.31 -4.42
N GLU A 124 34.91 11.53 -5.40
CA GLU A 124 35.71 10.47 -6.02
C GLU A 124 36.94 11.04 -6.71
N GLN A 125 36.83 12.14 -7.47
CA GLN A 125 38.00 12.77 -8.10
C GLN A 125 39.04 13.20 -7.07
N VAL A 126 38.61 13.81 -5.95
CA VAL A 126 39.52 14.22 -4.88
C VAL A 126 40.13 13.00 -4.18
N PHE A 127 39.33 11.96 -3.94
CA PHE A 127 39.81 10.70 -3.36
C PHE A 127 40.87 10.04 -4.24
N LEU A 128 40.62 9.90 -5.54
CA LEU A 128 41.55 9.28 -6.49
C LEU A 128 42.86 10.05 -6.59
N ALA A 129 42.80 11.39 -6.61
CA ALA A 129 44.00 12.23 -6.63
C ALA A 129 44.85 12.06 -5.35
N GLY A 130 44.22 11.98 -4.18
CA GLY A 130 44.97 11.71 -2.93
C GLY A 130 45.47 10.27 -2.84
N LEU A 131 44.71 9.31 -3.37
CA LEU A 131 45.07 7.89 -3.34
C LEU A 131 46.29 7.57 -4.19
N GLU A 132 46.49 8.29 -5.31
CA GLU A 132 47.68 8.16 -6.14
C GLU A 132 48.97 8.46 -5.36
N GLU A 133 48.91 9.38 -4.39
CA GLU A 133 50.04 9.72 -3.52
C GLU A 133 50.13 8.80 -2.29
N ASP A 134 49.01 8.50 -1.65
CA ASP A 134 48.96 7.79 -0.36
C ASP A 134 49.09 6.26 -0.49
N ASP A 135 48.46 5.65 -1.51
CA ASP A 135 48.53 4.21 -1.79
C ASP A 135 48.53 3.94 -3.31
N PRO A 136 49.68 4.14 -3.99
CA PRO A 136 49.82 3.95 -5.43
C PRO A 136 49.46 2.53 -5.89
N ASN A 137 49.63 1.53 -5.03
CA ASN A 137 49.30 0.13 -5.35
C ASN A 137 47.79 -0.08 -5.37
N LEU A 138 47.05 0.49 -4.44
CA LEU A 138 45.59 0.45 -4.45
C LEU A 138 45.03 1.26 -5.63
N PHE A 139 45.64 2.41 -5.95
CA PHE A 139 45.26 3.21 -7.11
C PHE A 139 45.44 2.46 -8.44
N ALA A 140 46.61 1.83 -8.66
CA ALA A 140 46.94 1.19 -9.93
C ALA A 140 46.37 -0.23 -10.10
N PHE A 141 46.23 -0.99 -8.99
CA PHE A 141 45.88 -2.43 -9.04
C PHE A 141 44.72 -2.81 -8.11
N GLY A 142 44.00 -1.83 -7.57
CA GLY A 142 42.89 -2.05 -6.67
C GLY A 142 41.72 -2.80 -7.30
N THR A 143 41.26 -3.86 -6.67
CA THR A 143 39.98 -4.49 -7.01
C THR A 143 38.82 -3.55 -6.68
N GLY A 144 37.72 -3.60 -7.44
CA GLY A 144 36.54 -2.75 -7.20
C GLY A 144 35.98 -2.80 -5.76
N GLU A 145 36.06 -3.96 -5.09
CA GLU A 145 35.61 -4.08 -3.69
C GLU A 145 36.53 -3.34 -2.70
N ARG A 146 37.85 -3.40 -2.92
CA ARG A 146 38.83 -2.66 -2.12
C ARG A 146 38.74 -1.15 -2.38
N MET A 147 38.55 -0.73 -3.63
CA MET A 147 38.33 0.66 -4.01
C MET A 147 37.05 1.23 -3.37
N ARG A 148 35.95 0.46 -3.42
CA ARG A 148 34.70 0.82 -2.77
C ARG A 148 34.85 0.99 -1.25
N ALA A 149 35.54 0.06 -0.58
CA ALA A 149 35.76 0.12 0.86
C ALA A 149 36.65 1.31 1.27
N ALA A 150 37.70 1.60 0.49
CA ALA A 150 38.56 2.76 0.71
C ALA A 150 37.81 4.08 0.49
N PHE A 151 36.99 4.17 -0.55
CA PHE A 151 36.14 5.33 -0.81
C PHE A 151 35.09 5.53 0.28
N GLU A 152 34.48 4.46 0.78
CA GLU A 152 33.53 4.53 1.92
C GLU A 152 34.20 5.06 3.19
N ALA A 153 35.40 4.57 3.51
CA ALA A 153 36.18 5.07 4.64
C ALA A 153 36.53 6.56 4.47
N TYR A 154 36.87 6.99 3.25
CA TYR A 154 37.14 8.38 2.92
C TYR A 154 35.91 9.27 3.08
N VAL A 155 34.74 8.86 2.56
CA VAL A 155 33.48 9.61 2.68
C VAL A 155 33.06 9.74 4.14
N ASN A 156 33.15 8.67 4.93
CA ASN A 156 32.82 8.71 6.36
C ASN A 156 33.79 9.61 7.15
N ARG A 157 35.10 9.48 6.92
CA ARG A 157 36.11 10.35 7.56
C ARG A 157 35.87 11.83 7.23
N ARG A 158 35.58 12.15 5.96
CA ARG A 158 35.33 13.52 5.53
C ARG A 158 34.01 14.09 6.07
N ALA A 159 32.99 13.25 6.26
CA ALA A 159 31.76 13.63 6.94
C ALA A 159 32.00 13.98 8.42
N ASP A 160 32.94 13.29 9.07
CA ASP A 160 33.29 13.50 10.47
C ASP A 160 34.26 14.68 10.68
N GLU A 161 35.25 14.86 9.79
CA GLU A 161 36.38 15.79 9.99
C GLU A 161 36.17 17.20 9.39
N LEU A 162 35.51 17.33 8.23
CA LEU A 162 35.61 18.56 7.42
C LEU A 162 34.35 19.44 7.35
N GLN A 163 33.23 19.04 7.98
CA GLN A 163 31.98 19.82 8.09
C GLN A 163 31.59 20.68 6.86
N GLU A 164 31.84 20.20 5.63
CA GLU A 164 31.42 20.92 4.43
C GLU A 164 29.88 20.94 4.36
N PRO A 165 29.23 22.09 4.13
CA PRO A 165 27.76 22.22 4.22
C PRO A 165 26.99 21.31 3.24
N ASP A 166 27.57 21.00 2.09
CA ASP A 166 26.99 20.08 1.10
C ASP A 166 27.08 18.60 1.53
N VAL A 167 28.11 18.22 2.28
CA VAL A 167 28.27 16.86 2.83
C VAL A 167 27.47 16.70 4.14
N ARG A 168 27.37 17.74 4.97
CA ARG A 168 26.52 17.76 6.18
C ARG A 168 25.03 17.57 5.87
N SER A 169 24.57 18.10 4.73
CA SER A 169 23.18 17.96 4.27
C SER A 169 22.90 16.66 3.53
N THR A 170 23.93 15.84 3.27
CA THR A 170 23.87 14.65 2.43
C THR A 170 24.28 13.40 3.22
N SER A 171 23.43 12.37 3.30
CA SER A 171 23.83 11.15 4.01
C SER A 171 24.95 10.39 3.27
N ALA A 172 25.99 9.94 3.97
CA ALA A 172 27.06 9.10 3.40
C ALA A 172 26.51 7.86 2.68
N LYS A 173 25.40 7.30 3.17
CA LYS A 173 24.65 6.21 2.52
C LYS A 173 24.16 6.56 1.11
N GLN A 174 23.66 7.78 0.88
CA GLN A 174 23.18 8.22 -0.44
C GLN A 174 24.35 8.43 -1.42
N ILE A 175 25.48 8.94 -0.94
CA ILE A 175 26.72 9.06 -1.74
C ILE A 175 27.23 7.68 -2.13
N MET A 176 27.33 6.75 -1.17
CA MET A 176 27.76 5.38 -1.46
C MET A 176 26.80 4.65 -2.40
N ALA A 177 25.49 4.88 -2.29
CA ALA A 177 24.53 4.36 -3.25
C ALA A 177 24.72 4.93 -4.66
N ALA A 178 25.14 6.20 -4.79
CA ALA A 178 25.51 6.80 -6.09
C ALA A 178 26.79 6.18 -6.66
N TYR A 179 27.80 5.98 -5.81
CA TYR A 179 29.03 5.29 -6.16
C TYR A 179 28.76 3.88 -6.68
N ASP A 180 27.96 3.11 -5.94
CA ASP A 180 27.58 1.74 -6.30
C ASP A 180 26.82 1.69 -7.63
N ARG A 181 25.94 2.66 -7.91
CA ARG A 181 25.27 2.75 -9.22
C ARG A 181 26.26 3.03 -10.36
N ALA A 182 27.18 3.98 -10.17
CA ALA A 182 28.17 4.34 -11.19
C ALA A 182 29.16 3.20 -11.48
N HIS A 183 29.47 2.37 -10.48
CA HIS A 183 30.47 1.30 -10.57
C HIS A 183 29.86 -0.10 -10.75
N SER A 184 28.56 -0.29 -10.50
CA SER A 184 27.85 -1.56 -10.77
C SER A 184 27.72 -1.86 -12.27
N THR A 185 27.69 -0.84 -13.14
CA THR A 185 27.74 -0.99 -14.60
C THR A 185 29.06 -1.60 -15.08
N SER A 186 30.17 -1.40 -14.37
CA SER A 186 31.44 -2.09 -14.67
C SER A 186 31.43 -3.58 -14.30
N ARG A 187 30.55 -4.03 -13.39
CA ARG A 187 30.42 -5.45 -13.02
C ARG A 187 29.75 -6.30 -14.10
N ASN A 188 28.90 -5.70 -14.95
CA ASN A 188 28.22 -6.40 -16.05
C ASN A 188 29.03 -6.40 -17.37
N GLY A 189 30.01 -5.51 -17.53
CA GLY A 189 30.92 -5.52 -18.68
C GLY A 189 31.92 -6.68 -18.67
N ASP A 190 32.36 -7.12 -17.48
CA ASP A 190 33.34 -8.20 -17.33
C ASP A 190 32.73 -9.60 -17.53
N MET A 191 31.39 -9.72 -17.54
CA MET A 191 30.69 -10.99 -17.76
C MET A 191 30.41 -11.29 -19.25
N LEU A 192 30.50 -10.28 -20.13
CA LEU A 192 30.29 -10.43 -21.58
C LEU A 192 31.57 -10.77 -22.35
N VAL A 193 32.76 -10.49 -21.80
CA VAL A 193 34.04 -10.80 -22.46
C VAL A 193 34.52 -12.24 -22.17
N ARG A 194 34.04 -12.87 -21.09
CA ARG A 194 34.48 -14.24 -20.71
C ARG A 194 33.69 -15.38 -21.34
N LYS A 195 32.76 -15.12 -22.27
CA LYS A 195 32.00 -16.16 -23.00
C LYS A 195 32.43 -16.36 -24.47
N SER A 196 33.59 -15.84 -24.87
CA SER A 196 34.14 -16.10 -26.21
C SER A 196 35.65 -16.32 -26.15
N GLN A 197 36.07 -17.38 -25.46
CA GLN A 197 37.26 -18.16 -25.79
C GLN A 197 37.01 -19.63 -25.43
#